data_AF-A0A7X7RE99-F1
#
_entry.id   AF-A0A7X7RE99-F1
#
_cell.length_a   1.000
_cell.length_b   1.000
_cell.length_c   1.000
_cell.angle_alpha   90.00
_cell.angle_beta   90.00
_cell.angle_gamma   90.00
#
_symmetry.space_group_name_H-M   'P 1'
#
loop_
_entity.id
_entity.type
_entity.pdbx_description
1 polymer ?
#
loop_
_entity_poly.entity_id
_entity_poly.type
_entity_poly.pdbx_seq_one_letter_code
_entity_poly.pdbx_strand_id
1 'polypeptide(L)'
;MDWRQEYRSKLLTVPEAAAQIKSFDRIWLSPTGAEPTGLVEALSARADQLEGVEVLSWLALSPYRFLTSPVYRGKINYHTFFFGGCEREYFSKGNVDIISLQFCKIEQALEAFAPQVLLADVSPPDADGYLYYGPFGVFLNSKAAELAERRIVQVNRRQPRVKGKAHKIHVSEVDCICEADSELPELVQSGISDAERQVAAYIVPRVKDGSCIQVGIGGLANAVAYGLADKKDLHVHTEMLTDSLAYLAQKGVVTGRMLAGFALGRRELYDYAEDGPVDFAPIYEVNNPYCIGGHDHFVSINACLMADLTGQVCSESLGFRQYSCTGGQLDYVRGAALSRGGQSYI
;
A
#
# COMPACT_ATOMS: atom_id res chain seq x y z
N MET A 1 -8.48 -3.23 -32.04
CA MET A 1 -8.12 -1.85 -32.46
C MET A 1 -6.67 -1.62 -32.07
N ASP A 2 -5.95 -0.72 -32.75
CA ASP A 2 -4.61 -0.33 -32.30
C ASP A 2 -4.74 0.39 -30.95
N TRP A 3 -4.12 -0.16 -29.90
CA TRP A 3 -4.19 0.40 -28.55
C TRP A 3 -3.67 1.85 -28.51
N ARG A 4 -2.75 2.23 -29.41
CA ARG A 4 -2.22 3.60 -29.49
C ARG A 4 -3.28 4.59 -29.94
N GLN A 5 -4.15 4.18 -30.87
CA GLN A 5 -5.28 5.01 -31.30
C GLN A 5 -6.30 5.15 -30.18
N GLU A 6 -6.59 4.05 -29.48
CA GLU A 6 -7.50 4.04 -28.34
C GLU A 6 -6.99 4.93 -27.20
N TYR A 7 -5.71 4.83 -26.85
CA TYR A 7 -5.04 5.69 -25.88
C TYR A 7 -5.24 7.17 -26.23
N ARG A 8 -4.93 7.57 -27.47
CA ARG A 8 -5.08 8.95 -27.93
C ARG A 8 -6.52 9.44 -27.89
N SER A 9 -7.49 8.57 -28.14
CA SER A 9 -8.92 8.94 -28.09
C SER A 9 -9.46 9.15 -26.68
N LYS A 10 -8.80 8.57 -25.67
CA LYS A 10 -9.16 8.66 -24.25
C LYS A 10 -8.33 9.71 -23.49
N LEU A 11 -7.34 10.30 -24.16
CA LEU A 11 -6.42 11.27 -23.58
C LEU A 11 -7.11 12.63 -23.39
N LEU A 12 -7.12 13.08 -22.15
CA LEU A 12 -7.69 14.35 -21.68
C LEU A 12 -6.61 15.14 -20.93
N THR A 13 -6.82 16.45 -20.82
CA THR A 13 -6.08 17.24 -19.84
C THR A 13 -6.47 16.82 -18.41
N VAL A 14 -5.59 17.06 -17.43
CA VAL A 14 -5.87 16.74 -16.02
C VAL A 14 -7.20 17.36 -15.53
N PRO A 15 -7.53 18.64 -15.81
CA PRO A 15 -8.83 19.21 -15.44
C PRO A 15 -10.03 18.55 -16.14
N GLU A 16 -9.90 18.15 -17.40
CA GLU A 16 -10.97 17.47 -18.14
C GLU A 16 -11.21 16.04 -17.62
N ALA A 17 -10.15 15.33 -17.25
CA ALA A 17 -10.24 14.04 -16.58
C ALA A 17 -10.89 14.19 -15.19
N ALA A 18 -10.48 15.19 -14.41
CA ALA A 18 -11.11 15.50 -13.13
C ALA A 18 -12.60 15.82 -13.32
N ALA A 19 -12.99 16.52 -14.39
CA ALA A 19 -14.37 16.88 -14.71
C ALA A 19 -15.30 15.68 -14.96
N GLN A 20 -14.76 14.47 -15.20
CA GLN A 20 -15.55 13.25 -15.35
C GLN A 20 -16.14 12.73 -14.03
N ILE A 21 -15.62 13.23 -12.89
CA ILE A 21 -16.14 12.95 -11.56
C ILE A 21 -17.39 13.82 -11.32
N LYS A 22 -18.46 13.19 -10.86
CA LYS A 22 -19.79 13.77 -10.66
C LYS A 22 -20.16 13.73 -9.19
N SER A 23 -21.11 14.58 -8.80
CA SER A 23 -21.72 14.51 -7.45
C SER A 23 -22.24 13.10 -7.17
N PHE A 24 -22.10 12.67 -5.91
CA PHE A 24 -22.50 11.35 -5.42
C PHE A 24 -21.71 10.16 -5.96
N ASP A 25 -20.62 10.40 -6.71
CA ASP A 25 -19.71 9.32 -7.11
C ASP A 25 -19.04 8.70 -5.88
N ARG A 26 -18.98 7.36 -5.86
CA ARG A 26 -18.14 6.59 -4.95
C ARG A 26 -16.82 6.25 -5.63
N ILE A 27 -15.72 6.68 -5.04
CA ILE A 27 -14.39 6.64 -5.63
C ILE A 27 -13.51 5.73 -4.81
N TRP A 28 -12.91 4.72 -5.46
CA TRP A 28 -11.67 4.15 -4.95
C TRP A 28 -10.51 5.01 -5.45
N LEU A 29 -9.86 5.70 -4.51
CA LEU A 29 -8.61 6.39 -4.76
C LEU A 29 -7.49 5.39 -4.47
N SER A 30 -6.71 5.08 -5.49
CA SER A 30 -5.55 4.21 -5.32
C SER A 30 -4.61 4.75 -4.25
N PRO A 31 -4.04 3.90 -3.38
CA PRO A 31 -3.38 4.36 -2.17
C PRO A 31 -1.96 4.85 -2.41
N THR A 32 -1.53 5.80 -1.58
CA THR A 32 -0.12 6.10 -1.35
C THR A 32 0.65 6.43 -2.65
N GLY A 33 1.70 5.69 -3.00
CA GLY A 33 2.47 5.95 -4.22
C GLY A 33 1.76 5.61 -5.54
N ALA A 34 0.52 5.14 -5.50
CA ALA A 34 -0.33 4.99 -6.68
C ALA A 34 -1.45 6.04 -6.73
N GLU A 35 -1.43 7.05 -5.85
CA GLU A 35 -2.36 8.19 -5.92
C GLU A 35 -2.05 9.08 -7.13
N PRO A 36 -3.03 9.36 -8.02
CA PRO A 36 -2.83 10.26 -9.15
C PRO A 36 -2.86 11.73 -8.68
N THR A 37 -1.74 12.20 -8.10
CA THR A 37 -1.64 13.49 -7.38
C THR A 37 -2.20 14.69 -8.15
N GLY A 38 -1.86 14.83 -9.44
CA GLY A 38 -2.36 15.92 -10.29
C GLY A 38 -3.87 15.87 -10.47
N LEU A 39 -4.42 14.68 -10.71
CA LEU A 39 -5.86 14.45 -10.82
C LEU A 39 -6.59 14.71 -9.50
N VAL A 40 -6.00 14.31 -8.37
CA VAL A 40 -6.54 14.55 -7.03
C VAL A 40 -6.59 16.03 -6.68
N GLU A 41 -5.54 16.79 -7.02
CA GLU A 41 -5.52 18.25 -6.81
C GLU A 41 -6.55 18.96 -7.70
N ALA A 42 -6.71 18.50 -8.95
CA ALA A 42 -7.74 19.02 -9.85
C ALA A 42 -9.16 18.69 -9.36
N LEU A 43 -9.39 17.48 -8.81
CA LEU A 43 -10.64 17.12 -8.15
C LEU A 43 -10.91 18.03 -6.94
N SER A 44 -9.91 18.26 -6.10
CA SER A 44 -10.03 19.14 -4.94
C SER A 44 -10.43 20.56 -5.34
N ALA A 45 -9.88 21.09 -6.44
CA ALA A 45 -10.22 22.41 -6.96
C ALA A 45 -11.68 22.54 -7.43
N ARG A 46 -12.37 21.42 -7.68
CA ARG A 46 -13.78 21.37 -8.11
C ARG A 46 -14.78 21.27 -6.96
N ALA A 47 -14.35 21.35 -5.69
CA ALA A 47 -15.23 21.13 -4.55
C ALA A 47 -16.52 21.95 -4.59
N ASP A 48 -16.49 23.21 -5.03
CA ASP A 48 -17.69 24.06 -5.12
C ASP A 48 -18.69 23.66 -6.21
N GLN A 49 -18.34 22.68 -7.05
CA GLN A 49 -19.17 22.14 -8.12
C GLN A 49 -19.70 20.73 -7.79
N LEU A 50 -19.30 20.17 -6.65
CA LEU A 50 -19.55 18.79 -6.28
C LEU A 50 -20.29 18.70 -4.95
N GLU A 51 -21.10 17.65 -4.82
CA GLU A 51 -21.81 17.31 -3.60
C GLU A 51 -21.73 15.80 -3.38
N GLY A 52 -21.53 15.38 -2.13
CA GLY A 52 -21.64 13.98 -1.71
C GLY A 52 -20.70 13.00 -2.39
N VAL A 53 -19.56 13.44 -2.94
CA VAL A 53 -18.55 12.51 -3.50
C VAL A 53 -17.90 11.77 -2.34
N GLU A 54 -17.88 10.43 -2.40
CA GLU A 54 -17.29 9.59 -1.36
C GLU A 54 -15.95 9.06 -1.87
N VAL A 55 -14.85 9.40 -1.22
CA VAL A 55 -13.49 8.96 -1.58
C VAL A 55 -13.01 7.97 -0.53
N LEU A 56 -12.73 6.74 -0.96
CA LEU A 56 -12.17 5.69 -0.11
C LEU A 56 -10.73 5.40 -0.54
N SER A 57 -9.80 5.43 0.42
CA SER A 57 -8.37 5.15 0.19
C SER A 57 -7.72 4.43 1.39
N TRP A 58 -6.40 4.28 1.33
CA TRP A 58 -5.56 3.74 2.39
C TRP A 58 -4.23 4.52 2.45
N LEU A 59 -3.83 4.97 3.65
CA LEU A 59 -2.58 5.68 3.95
C LEU A 59 -2.25 6.83 2.98
N ALA A 60 -2.78 8.02 3.29
CA ALA A 60 -2.38 9.26 2.64
C ALA A 60 -0.96 9.66 3.07
N LEU A 61 -0.10 9.96 2.09
CA LEU A 61 1.23 10.55 2.30
C LEU A 61 1.35 11.99 1.82
N SER A 62 0.29 12.52 1.20
CA SER A 62 0.20 13.89 0.73
C SER A 62 -0.91 14.65 1.45
N PRO A 63 -0.71 15.93 1.82
CA PRO A 63 -1.75 16.76 2.43
C PRO A 63 -2.70 17.32 1.36
N TYR A 64 -3.40 16.44 0.63
CA TYR A 64 -4.34 16.88 -0.41
C TYR A 64 -5.35 17.88 0.14
N ARG A 65 -5.67 18.89 -0.67
CA ARG A 65 -6.52 20.00 -0.23
C ARG A 65 -7.83 19.52 0.39
N PHE A 66 -8.47 18.50 -0.17
CA PHE A 66 -9.72 17.96 0.36
C PHE A 66 -9.60 17.35 1.76
N LEU A 67 -8.41 16.94 2.21
CA LEU A 67 -8.17 16.42 3.56
C LEU A 67 -8.08 17.55 4.58
N THR A 68 -7.50 18.68 4.17
CA THR A 68 -6.93 19.68 5.10
C THR A 68 -7.93 20.60 5.80
N SER A 69 -9.18 20.66 5.33
CA SER A 69 -10.15 21.66 5.76
C SER A 69 -11.57 21.09 5.79
N PRO A 70 -12.42 21.51 6.77
CA PRO A 70 -13.78 20.99 6.87
C PRO A 70 -14.70 21.52 5.78
N VAL A 71 -14.28 22.53 5.01
CA VAL A 71 -15.04 23.09 3.87
C VAL A 71 -15.35 22.04 2.78
N TYR A 72 -14.61 20.93 2.75
CA TYR A 72 -14.84 19.83 1.82
C TYR A 72 -15.88 18.83 2.32
N ARG A 73 -16.22 18.81 3.62
CA ARG A 73 -17.25 17.91 4.16
C ARG A 73 -18.60 18.19 3.48
N GLY A 74 -19.28 17.12 3.08
CA GLY A 74 -20.52 17.17 2.29
C GLY A 74 -20.31 17.39 0.79
N LYS A 75 -19.09 17.76 0.35
CA LYS A 75 -18.74 17.94 -1.07
C LYS A 75 -17.91 16.78 -1.58
N ILE A 76 -16.79 16.53 -0.91
CA ILE A 76 -15.85 15.44 -1.15
C ILE A 76 -15.53 14.87 0.22
N ASN A 77 -16.10 13.74 0.58
CA ASN A 77 -15.96 13.09 1.88
C ASN A 77 -14.85 12.03 1.80
N TYR A 78 -13.83 12.13 2.64
CA TYR A 78 -12.70 11.18 2.61
C TYR A 78 -12.79 10.16 3.74
N HIS A 79 -12.79 8.90 3.34
CA HIS A 79 -12.75 7.73 4.20
C HIS A 79 -11.45 6.98 4.00
N THR A 80 -10.85 6.55 5.10
CA THR A 80 -9.58 5.82 5.05
C THR A 80 -9.64 4.55 5.89
N PHE A 81 -9.05 3.49 5.34
CA PHE A 81 -8.80 2.24 6.07
C PHE A 81 -7.54 2.29 6.94
N PHE A 82 -6.76 3.38 6.88
CA PHE A 82 -5.54 3.51 7.66
C PHE A 82 -5.30 4.93 8.15
N PHE A 83 -4.96 5.05 9.43
CA PHE A 83 -4.74 6.33 10.09
C PHE A 83 -3.25 6.70 10.12
N GLY A 84 -2.76 7.26 9.01
CA GLY A 84 -1.37 7.67 8.82
C GLY A 84 -1.03 9.03 9.40
N GLY A 85 0.16 9.53 9.04
CA GLY A 85 0.64 10.85 9.50
C GLY A 85 -0.23 12.00 9.01
N CYS A 86 -0.60 11.99 7.73
CA CYS A 86 -1.49 12.99 7.14
C CYS A 86 -2.89 12.92 7.77
N GLU A 87 -3.47 11.72 7.89
CA GLU A 87 -4.78 11.57 8.52
C GLU A 87 -4.77 12.06 9.97
N ARG A 88 -3.77 11.68 10.77
CA ARG A 88 -3.62 12.17 12.15
C ARG A 88 -3.58 13.69 12.25
N GLU A 89 -2.87 14.33 11.34
CA GLU A 89 -2.71 15.79 11.32
C GLU A 89 -4.04 16.49 11.03
N TYR A 90 -4.87 15.94 10.14
CA TYR A 90 -6.10 16.58 9.68
C TYR A 90 -7.39 16.03 10.29
N PHE A 91 -7.34 14.94 11.07
CA PHE A 91 -8.54 14.31 11.62
C PHE A 91 -9.46 15.26 12.41
N SER A 92 -8.90 16.04 13.34
CA SER A 92 -9.68 16.92 14.21
C SER A 92 -10.09 18.24 13.56
N LYS A 93 -9.45 18.61 12.45
CA LYS A 93 -9.56 19.95 11.85
C LYS A 93 -9.96 19.95 10.38
N GLY A 94 -10.10 18.78 9.77
CA GLY A 94 -10.26 18.61 8.34
C GLY A 94 -11.41 17.67 8.01
N ASN A 95 -11.19 16.85 6.99
CA ASN A 95 -12.19 16.02 6.37
C ASN A 95 -11.61 14.61 6.23
N VAL A 96 -11.64 13.87 7.35
CA VAL A 96 -11.12 12.51 7.45
C VAL A 96 -12.06 11.72 8.35
N ASP A 97 -12.59 10.63 7.82
CA ASP A 97 -13.35 9.64 8.56
C ASP A 97 -12.64 8.27 8.47
N ILE A 98 -12.57 7.55 9.58
CA ILE A 98 -11.76 6.32 9.71
C ILE A 98 -12.68 5.11 9.65
N ILE A 99 -12.30 4.12 8.83
CA ILE A 99 -12.96 2.82 8.78
C ILE A 99 -12.01 1.78 9.35
N SER A 100 -12.48 1.05 10.36
CA SER A 100 -11.74 -0.07 10.96
C SER A 100 -12.20 -1.40 10.39
N LEU A 101 -11.26 -2.26 10.01
CA LEU A 101 -11.51 -3.59 9.47
C LEU A 101 -10.34 -4.54 9.75
N GLN A 102 -10.52 -5.84 9.54
CA GLN A 102 -9.40 -6.78 9.49
C GLN A 102 -8.75 -6.71 8.11
N PHE A 103 -7.44 -6.49 8.04
CA PHE A 103 -6.83 -6.06 6.79
C PHE A 103 -6.90 -7.10 5.67
N CYS A 104 -6.76 -8.39 5.98
CA CYS A 104 -7.03 -9.48 5.04
C CYS A 104 -8.47 -9.51 4.47
N LYS A 105 -9.42 -8.75 5.04
CA LYS A 105 -10.82 -8.62 4.58
C LYS A 105 -11.08 -7.33 3.81
N ILE A 106 -10.05 -6.56 3.47
CA ILE A 106 -10.23 -5.26 2.79
C ILE A 106 -10.93 -5.40 1.43
N GLU A 107 -10.80 -6.55 0.75
CA GLU A 107 -11.52 -6.84 -0.50
C GLU A 107 -13.04 -6.81 -0.27
N GLN A 108 -13.53 -7.41 0.81
CA GLN A 108 -14.96 -7.43 1.15
C GLN A 108 -15.47 -6.02 1.48
N ALA A 109 -14.63 -5.19 2.12
CA ALA A 109 -14.97 -3.81 2.39
C ALA A 109 -15.05 -2.99 1.10
N LEU A 110 -14.15 -3.22 0.14
CA LEU A 110 -14.19 -2.59 -1.18
C LEU A 110 -15.44 -3.02 -1.97
N GLU A 111 -15.79 -4.31 -1.94
CA GLU A 111 -17.01 -4.84 -2.57
C GLU A 111 -18.28 -4.23 -1.95
N ALA A 112 -18.32 -4.10 -0.62
CA ALA A 112 -19.44 -3.47 0.08
C ALA A 112 -19.55 -1.96 -0.21
N PHE A 113 -18.40 -1.29 -0.37
CA PHE A 113 -18.36 0.11 -0.79
C PHE A 113 -18.83 0.29 -2.24
N ALA A 114 -18.57 -0.70 -3.11
CA ALA A 114 -18.95 -0.73 -4.52
C ALA A 114 -18.55 0.59 -5.23
N PRO A 115 -17.24 0.85 -5.40
CA PRO A 115 -16.75 2.05 -6.05
C PRO A 115 -17.28 2.11 -7.47
N GLN A 116 -17.78 3.28 -7.88
CA GLN A 116 -18.21 3.56 -9.25
C GLN A 116 -17.07 4.09 -10.10
N VAL A 117 -16.06 4.70 -9.45
CA VAL A 117 -14.91 5.31 -10.10
C VAL A 117 -13.63 4.77 -9.48
N LEU A 118 -12.69 4.34 -10.33
CA LEU A 118 -11.29 4.11 -9.96
C LEU A 118 -10.48 5.35 -10.37
N LEU A 119 -9.72 5.92 -9.43
CA LEU A 119 -8.65 6.88 -9.69
C LEU A 119 -7.30 6.22 -9.38
N ALA A 120 -6.43 6.06 -10.38
CA ALA A 120 -5.11 5.45 -10.20
C ALA A 120 -4.01 6.17 -10.97
N ASP A 121 -2.83 6.25 -10.36
CA ASP A 121 -1.58 6.54 -11.04
C ASP A 121 -1.03 5.24 -11.66
N VAL A 122 -0.56 5.30 -12.89
CA VAL A 122 -0.07 4.13 -13.64
C VAL A 122 1.15 4.47 -14.48
N SER A 123 1.95 3.46 -14.82
CA SER A 123 3.06 3.61 -15.76
C SER A 123 2.57 3.97 -17.17
N PRO A 124 3.44 4.48 -18.05
CA PRO A 124 3.17 4.50 -19.48
C PRO A 124 2.92 3.08 -20.00
N PRO A 125 2.12 2.93 -21.09
CA PRO A 125 1.81 1.63 -21.64
C PRO A 125 3.07 0.92 -22.15
N ASP A 126 3.11 -0.41 -22.01
CA ASP A 126 4.14 -1.25 -22.61
C ASP A 126 3.91 -1.45 -24.13
N ALA A 127 4.68 -2.34 -24.75
CA ALA A 127 4.57 -2.62 -26.19
C ALA A 127 3.17 -3.14 -26.59
N ASP A 128 2.51 -3.83 -25.66
CA ASP A 128 1.23 -4.50 -25.85
C ASP A 128 0.04 -3.67 -25.34
N GLY A 129 0.29 -2.46 -24.82
CA GLY A 129 -0.76 -1.54 -24.38
C GLY A 129 -1.18 -1.72 -22.92
N TYR A 130 -0.38 -2.39 -22.08
CA TYR A 130 -0.64 -2.51 -20.65
C TYR A 130 -0.01 -1.38 -19.85
N LEU A 131 -0.81 -0.80 -18.97
CA LEU A 131 -0.44 0.19 -17.96
C LEU A 131 -0.23 -0.55 -16.63
N TYR A 132 0.80 -0.19 -15.88
CA TYR A 132 1.15 -0.89 -14.64
C TYR A 132 0.74 -0.04 -13.43
N TYR A 133 0.13 -0.67 -12.44
CA TYR A 133 -0.37 0.00 -11.24
C TYR A 133 0.75 0.44 -10.27
N GLY A 134 1.99 0.08 -10.54
CA GLY A 134 3.11 0.31 -9.63
C GLY A 134 3.02 -0.52 -8.35
N PRO A 135 4.03 -0.41 -7.47
CA PRO A 135 4.12 -1.23 -6.27
C PRO A 135 2.95 -1.01 -5.31
N PHE A 136 2.40 0.20 -5.23
CA PHE A 136 1.25 0.48 -4.36
C PHE A 136 -0.10 0.13 -4.99
N GLY A 137 -0.24 0.22 -6.31
CA GLY A 137 -1.55 0.02 -6.92
C GLY A 137 -1.93 -1.46 -7.04
N VAL A 138 -0.96 -2.39 -7.03
CA VAL A 138 -1.25 -3.85 -6.97
C VAL A 138 -2.12 -4.22 -5.77
N PHE A 139 -2.03 -3.42 -4.69
CA PHE A 139 -2.78 -3.54 -3.46
C PHE A 139 -4.25 -3.93 -3.67
N LEU A 140 -5.02 -3.12 -4.42
CA LEU A 140 -6.43 -3.37 -4.74
C LEU A 140 -6.90 -2.84 -6.09
N ASN A 141 -6.08 -2.14 -6.88
CA ASN A 141 -6.60 -1.42 -8.05
C ASN A 141 -7.24 -2.34 -9.09
N SER A 142 -6.71 -3.55 -9.29
CA SER A 142 -7.33 -4.51 -10.20
C SER A 142 -8.75 -4.91 -9.75
N LYS A 143 -8.98 -5.05 -8.45
CA LYS A 143 -10.31 -5.34 -7.90
C LYS A 143 -11.22 -4.13 -7.99
N ALA A 144 -10.70 -2.94 -7.69
CA ALA A 144 -11.44 -1.69 -7.87
C ALA A 144 -11.81 -1.46 -9.34
N ALA A 145 -10.94 -1.80 -10.30
CA ALA A 145 -11.20 -1.70 -11.73
C ALA A 145 -12.29 -2.69 -12.21
N GLU A 146 -12.38 -3.88 -11.60
CA GLU A 146 -13.45 -4.85 -11.86
C GLU A 146 -14.82 -4.30 -11.42
N LEU A 147 -14.86 -3.61 -10.28
CA LEU A 147 -16.10 -3.08 -9.69
C LEU A 147 -16.51 -1.73 -10.30
N ALA A 148 -15.54 -0.90 -10.70
CA ALA A 148 -15.78 0.45 -11.15
C ALA A 148 -16.42 0.52 -12.54
N GLU A 149 -17.42 1.38 -12.67
CA GLU A 149 -18.04 1.72 -13.95
C GLU A 149 -17.12 2.61 -14.80
N ARG A 150 -16.28 3.42 -14.15
CA ARG A 150 -15.36 4.37 -14.78
C ARG A 150 -13.96 4.22 -14.21
N ARG A 151 -12.98 3.98 -15.07
CA ARG A 151 -11.56 3.88 -14.74
C ARG A 151 -10.83 5.09 -15.31
N ILE A 152 -10.44 6.00 -14.43
CA ILE A 152 -9.74 7.23 -14.77
C ILE A 152 -8.31 7.09 -14.26
N VAL A 153 -7.35 7.11 -15.17
CA VAL A 153 -5.94 6.91 -14.83
C VAL A 153 -5.10 8.13 -15.16
N GLN A 154 -4.13 8.41 -14.30
CA GLN A 154 -3.04 9.35 -14.56
C GLN A 154 -1.80 8.54 -14.95
N VAL A 155 -1.28 8.78 -16.16
CA VAL A 155 -0.04 8.17 -16.62
C VAL A 155 1.14 9.00 -16.11
N ASN A 156 2.02 8.34 -15.37
CA ASN A 156 3.20 8.90 -14.74
C ASN A 156 4.42 8.05 -15.12
N ARG A 157 5.40 8.66 -15.81
CA ARG A 157 6.64 7.99 -16.25
C ARG A 157 7.50 7.46 -15.12
N ARG A 158 7.27 7.92 -13.89
CA ARG A 158 8.03 7.53 -12.70
C ARG A 158 7.42 6.35 -11.95
N GLN A 159 6.22 5.93 -12.34
CA GLN A 159 5.53 4.78 -11.77
C GLN A 159 6.17 3.46 -12.28
N PRO A 160 6.77 2.64 -11.40
CA PRO A 160 7.49 1.44 -11.78
C PRO A 160 6.60 0.37 -12.42
N ARG A 161 7.16 -0.38 -13.38
CA ARG A 161 6.50 -1.56 -13.95
C ARG A 161 6.79 -2.80 -13.13
N VAL A 162 6.04 -2.98 -12.04
CA VAL A 162 6.16 -4.16 -11.18
C VAL A 162 5.55 -5.41 -11.83
N LYS A 163 5.96 -6.59 -11.36
CA LYS A 163 5.46 -7.89 -11.83
C LYS A 163 4.69 -8.64 -10.74
N GLY A 164 4.02 -9.72 -11.13
CA GLY A 164 3.27 -10.60 -10.22
C GLY A 164 1.82 -10.77 -10.64
N LYS A 165 0.88 -10.69 -9.71
CA LYS A 165 -0.56 -10.86 -9.97
C LYS A 165 -1.28 -9.52 -9.97
N ALA A 166 -2.27 -9.37 -10.85
CA ALA A 166 -3.22 -8.24 -10.84
C ALA A 166 -2.54 -6.85 -10.82
N HIS A 167 -1.37 -6.73 -11.47
CA HIS A 167 -0.48 -5.59 -11.37
C HIS A 167 -0.59 -4.59 -12.54
N LYS A 168 -1.47 -4.87 -13.51
CA LYS A 168 -1.60 -4.09 -14.74
C LYS A 168 -3.04 -4.09 -15.27
N ILE A 169 -3.34 -3.12 -16.13
CA ILE A 169 -4.62 -2.92 -16.82
C ILE A 169 -4.34 -2.55 -18.28
N HIS A 170 -5.11 -3.09 -19.22
CA HIS A 170 -4.93 -2.75 -20.63
C HIS A 170 -5.61 -1.41 -20.96
N VAL A 171 -5.06 -0.63 -21.91
CA VAL A 171 -5.66 0.65 -22.37
C VAL A 171 -7.13 0.49 -22.79
N SER A 172 -7.54 -0.68 -23.28
CA SER A 172 -8.94 -0.93 -23.66
C SER A 172 -9.90 -0.99 -22.48
N GLU A 173 -9.39 -1.25 -21.28
CA GLU A 173 -10.18 -1.34 -20.04
C GLU A 173 -10.26 0.02 -19.33
N VAL A 174 -9.51 1.03 -19.77
CA VAL A 174 -9.52 2.37 -19.18
C VAL A 174 -10.55 3.25 -19.90
N ASP A 175 -11.22 4.13 -19.17
CA ASP A 175 -12.25 5.02 -19.73
C ASP A 175 -11.71 6.43 -20.01
N CYS A 176 -10.81 6.95 -19.14
CA CYS A 176 -10.19 8.26 -19.29
C CYS A 176 -8.72 8.22 -18.89
N ILE A 177 -7.88 8.92 -19.67
CA ILE A 177 -6.44 8.99 -19.43
C ILE A 177 -6.03 10.46 -19.34
N CYS A 178 -5.23 10.82 -18.35
CA CYS A 178 -4.45 12.06 -18.37
C CYS A 178 -2.98 11.75 -18.15
N GLU A 179 -2.08 12.66 -18.52
CA GLU A 179 -0.64 12.51 -18.33
C GLU A 179 -0.14 13.58 -17.35
N ALA A 180 0.49 13.15 -16.27
CA ALA A 180 1.12 14.03 -15.29
C ALA A 180 2.19 13.24 -14.53
N ASP A 181 3.45 13.65 -14.71
CA ASP A 181 4.57 13.04 -13.98
C ASP A 181 4.61 13.60 -12.55
N SER A 182 4.68 12.72 -11.55
CA SER A 182 4.86 13.10 -10.15
C SER A 182 5.84 12.16 -9.45
N GLU A 183 6.61 12.69 -8.50
CA GLU A 183 7.53 11.86 -7.73
C GLU A 183 6.75 10.91 -6.83
N LEU A 184 7.21 9.67 -6.74
CA LEU A 184 6.67 8.72 -5.76
C LEU A 184 7.05 9.17 -4.35
N PRO A 185 6.16 9.01 -3.36
CA PRO A 185 6.47 9.37 -1.99
C PRO A 185 7.62 8.50 -1.47
N GLU A 186 8.56 9.10 -0.75
CA GLU A 186 9.65 8.36 -0.10
C GLU A 186 9.43 8.26 1.40
N LEU A 187 9.77 7.10 1.97
CA LEU A 187 9.83 6.91 3.41
C LEU A 187 11.28 6.88 3.89
N VAL A 188 11.69 7.95 4.58
CA VAL A 188 12.97 7.97 5.27
C VAL A 188 12.84 7.22 6.59
N GLN A 189 13.50 6.07 6.66
CA GLN A 189 13.49 5.25 7.86
C GLN A 189 14.29 5.90 8.98
N SER A 190 13.79 5.79 10.22
CA SER A 190 14.48 6.28 11.41
C SER A 190 15.74 5.46 11.70
N GLY A 191 16.70 6.10 12.39
CA GLY A 191 17.87 5.40 12.89
C GLY A 191 17.50 4.31 13.90
N ILE A 192 18.41 3.34 14.08
CA ILE A 192 18.25 2.24 15.03
C ILE A 192 18.83 2.65 16.38
N SER A 193 17.98 2.69 17.41
CA SER A 193 18.35 2.96 18.79
C SER A 193 19.03 1.76 19.47
N ASP A 194 19.72 2.00 20.59
CA ASP A 194 20.38 0.92 21.36
C ASP A 194 19.39 -0.10 21.92
N ALA A 195 18.21 0.35 22.34
CA ALA A 195 17.13 -0.53 22.80
C ALA A 195 16.67 -1.47 21.68
N GLU A 196 16.47 -0.95 20.46
CA GLU A 196 16.08 -1.74 19.30
C GLU A 196 17.17 -2.74 18.89
N ARG A 197 18.46 -2.36 19.01
CA ARG A 197 19.58 -3.31 18.79
C ARG A 197 19.55 -4.46 19.79
N GLN A 198 19.27 -4.16 21.06
CA GLN A 198 19.17 -5.20 22.09
C GLN A 198 18.01 -6.15 21.80
N VAL A 199 16.81 -5.63 21.47
CA VAL A 199 15.67 -6.46 21.08
C VAL A 199 16.01 -7.31 19.85
N ALA A 200 16.61 -6.73 18.81
CA ALA A 200 17.01 -7.47 17.62
C ALA A 200 18.03 -8.58 17.92
N ALA A 201 18.97 -8.37 18.84
CA ALA A 201 19.94 -9.38 19.26
C ALA A 201 19.27 -10.60 19.91
N TYR A 202 18.06 -10.46 20.48
CA TYR A 202 17.26 -11.60 20.93
C TYR A 202 16.57 -12.32 19.77
N ILE A 203 16.10 -11.61 18.76
CA ILE A 203 15.31 -12.18 17.66
C ILE A 203 16.20 -12.87 16.60
N VAL A 204 17.26 -12.20 16.16
CA VAL A 204 18.11 -12.62 15.04
C VAL A 204 18.64 -14.07 15.16
N PRO A 205 19.14 -14.53 16.33
CA PRO A 205 19.61 -15.91 16.46
C PRO A 205 18.51 -16.98 16.30
N ARG A 206 17.24 -16.62 16.50
CA ARG A 206 16.09 -17.53 16.43
C ARG A 206 15.54 -17.69 15.02
N VAL A 207 15.88 -16.78 14.11
CA VAL A 207 15.59 -16.91 12.68
C VAL A 207 16.55 -17.92 12.07
N LYS A 208 16.02 -18.94 11.40
CA LYS A 208 16.83 -20.01 10.80
C LYS A 208 17.17 -19.66 9.36
N ASP A 209 18.24 -20.26 8.84
CA ASP A 209 18.44 -20.30 7.39
C ASP A 209 17.23 -21.02 6.75
N GLY A 210 16.82 -20.58 5.56
CA GLY A 210 15.60 -21.10 4.92
C GLY A 210 14.28 -20.50 5.44
N SER A 211 14.29 -19.67 6.48
CA SER A 211 13.05 -19.06 7.00
C SER A 211 12.39 -18.11 5.99
N CYS A 212 11.06 -18.10 5.98
CA CYS A 212 10.27 -17.07 5.30
C CYS A 212 9.99 -15.93 6.28
N ILE A 213 10.33 -14.69 5.92
CA ILE A 213 10.24 -13.55 6.82
C ILE A 213 9.23 -12.50 6.34
N GLN A 214 8.55 -11.91 7.32
CA GLN A 214 7.86 -10.62 7.21
C GLN A 214 8.46 -9.65 8.22
N VAL A 215 8.78 -8.45 7.75
CA VAL A 215 9.33 -7.38 8.58
C VAL A 215 8.57 -6.10 8.27
N GLY A 216 8.11 -5.39 9.32
CA GLY A 216 7.46 -4.09 9.18
C GLY A 216 8.44 -2.93 8.92
N ILE A 217 8.07 -1.72 9.34
CA ILE A 217 8.92 -0.52 9.34
C ILE A 217 9.35 -0.12 10.74
N GLY A 218 10.34 0.77 10.80
CA GLY A 218 10.85 1.38 12.01
C GLY A 218 12.19 0.82 12.43
N GLY A 219 12.77 1.42 13.48
CA GLY A 219 14.12 1.08 13.92
C GLY A 219 14.25 -0.39 14.35
N LEU A 220 13.26 -0.94 15.06
CA LEU A 220 13.26 -2.36 15.44
C LEU A 220 13.25 -3.32 14.24
N ALA A 221 12.30 -3.13 13.32
CA ALA A 221 12.18 -3.93 12.11
C ALA A 221 13.50 -3.93 11.31
N ASN A 222 14.10 -2.75 11.15
CA ASN A 222 15.39 -2.59 10.50
C ASN A 222 16.54 -3.24 11.25
N ALA A 223 16.58 -3.12 12.58
CA ALA A 223 17.59 -3.77 13.41
C ALA A 223 17.57 -5.29 13.24
N VAL A 224 16.38 -5.88 13.18
CA VAL A 224 16.24 -7.30 12.89
C VAL A 224 16.66 -7.60 11.46
N ALA A 225 16.09 -6.94 10.45
CA ALA A 225 16.39 -7.21 9.05
C ALA A 225 17.90 -7.10 8.75
N TYR A 226 18.56 -6.00 9.11
CA TYR A 226 20.00 -5.86 8.90
C TYR A 226 20.83 -6.85 9.73
N GLY A 227 20.34 -7.26 10.90
CA GLY A 227 20.97 -8.31 11.70
C GLY A 227 20.90 -9.71 11.07
N LEU A 228 20.01 -9.92 10.10
CA LEU A 228 19.91 -11.18 9.34
C LEU A 228 20.91 -11.26 8.18
N ALA A 229 21.80 -10.28 8.02
CA ALA A 229 22.67 -10.17 6.84
C ALA A 229 23.68 -11.33 6.69
N ASP A 230 23.84 -12.19 7.68
CA ASP A 230 24.70 -13.39 7.64
C ASP A 230 23.90 -14.70 7.55
N LYS A 231 22.57 -14.63 7.43
CA LYS A 231 21.71 -15.78 7.16
C LYS A 231 21.82 -16.22 5.70
N LYS A 232 21.24 -17.38 5.41
CA LYS A 232 21.20 -17.96 4.07
C LYS A 232 19.81 -18.42 3.70
N ASP A 233 19.55 -18.39 2.41
CA ASP A 233 18.37 -18.98 1.78
C ASP A 233 17.05 -18.47 2.35
N LEU A 234 17.00 -17.19 2.75
CA LEU A 234 15.77 -16.61 3.23
C LEU A 234 14.75 -16.45 2.10
N HIS A 235 13.48 -16.55 2.48
CA HIS A 235 12.32 -16.20 1.65
C HIS A 235 11.66 -14.94 2.22
N VAL A 236 10.93 -14.21 1.39
CA VAL A 236 10.17 -13.03 1.83
C VAL A 236 8.72 -13.19 1.41
N HIS A 237 7.81 -13.09 2.36
CA HIS A 237 6.38 -12.93 2.12
C HIS A 237 5.92 -11.87 3.11
N THR A 238 5.78 -10.63 2.62
CA THR A 238 5.61 -9.45 3.45
C THR A 238 4.45 -8.59 2.96
N GLU A 239 3.81 -7.87 3.86
CA GLU A 239 2.81 -6.88 3.50
C GLU A 239 3.44 -5.78 2.66
N MET A 240 4.55 -5.27 3.17
CA MET A 240 5.27 -4.14 2.61
C MET A 240 6.72 -4.53 2.38
N LEU A 241 7.17 -4.38 1.13
CA LEU A 241 8.57 -4.41 0.77
C LEU A 241 9.23 -3.11 1.25
N THR A 242 10.39 -3.23 1.88
CA THR A 242 11.15 -2.12 2.47
C THR A 242 12.59 -2.13 1.98
N ASP A 243 13.30 -1.01 2.18
CA ASP A 243 14.72 -0.89 1.84
C ASP A 243 15.59 -1.98 2.48
N SER A 244 15.26 -2.39 3.71
CA SER A 244 16.02 -3.40 4.44
C SER A 244 15.81 -4.82 3.87
N LEU A 245 14.63 -5.14 3.34
CA LEU A 245 14.39 -6.40 2.64
C LEU A 245 15.06 -6.44 1.27
N ALA A 246 15.01 -5.33 0.52
CA ALA A 246 15.74 -5.20 -0.74
C ALA A 246 17.26 -5.32 -0.53
N TYR A 247 17.80 -4.72 0.53
CA TYR A 247 19.20 -4.85 0.92
C TYR A 247 19.61 -6.32 1.15
N LEU A 248 18.80 -7.09 1.89
CA LEU A 248 19.09 -8.51 2.13
C LEU A 248 19.10 -9.32 0.83
N ALA A 249 18.18 -9.04 -0.08
CA ALA A 249 18.14 -9.69 -1.38
C ALA A 249 19.35 -9.33 -2.25
N GLN A 250 19.73 -8.04 -2.31
CA GLN A 250 20.91 -7.59 -3.03
C GLN A 250 22.22 -8.16 -2.45
N LYS A 251 22.27 -8.44 -1.14
CA LYS A 251 23.38 -9.13 -0.49
C LYS A 251 23.42 -10.65 -0.79
N GLY A 252 22.39 -11.19 -1.46
CA GLY A 252 22.27 -12.63 -1.73
C GLY A 252 21.86 -13.45 -0.50
N VAL A 253 21.33 -12.82 0.54
CA VAL A 253 20.81 -13.50 1.74
C VAL A 253 19.42 -14.07 1.48
N VAL A 254 18.58 -13.29 0.78
CA VAL A 254 17.29 -13.74 0.28
C VAL A 254 17.50 -14.33 -1.11
N THR A 255 17.55 -15.66 -1.20
CA THR A 255 17.65 -16.41 -2.47
C THR A 255 16.34 -17.09 -2.85
N GLY A 256 15.41 -17.20 -1.90
CA GLY A 256 14.08 -17.74 -2.09
C GLY A 256 13.12 -16.74 -2.74
N ARG A 257 11.86 -17.18 -2.89
CA ARG A 257 10.78 -16.34 -3.42
C ARG A 257 10.58 -15.08 -2.56
N MET A 258 10.42 -13.94 -3.22
CA MET A 258 9.96 -12.69 -2.62
C MET A 258 8.56 -12.33 -3.13
N LEU A 259 7.61 -12.20 -2.22
CA LEU A 259 6.24 -11.75 -2.49
C LEU A 259 5.91 -10.57 -1.57
N ALA A 260 5.39 -9.49 -2.14
CA ALA A 260 4.97 -8.30 -1.41
C ALA A 260 3.54 -7.86 -1.78
N GLY A 261 2.85 -7.20 -0.85
CA GLY A 261 1.55 -6.56 -1.12
C GLY A 261 1.72 -5.17 -1.75
N PHE A 262 2.69 -4.41 -1.22
CA PHE A 262 3.12 -3.12 -1.76
C PHE A 262 4.57 -2.81 -1.36
N ALA A 263 5.15 -1.69 -1.79
CA ALA A 263 6.51 -1.28 -1.42
C ALA A 263 6.54 0.18 -1.02
N LEU A 264 7.19 0.53 0.10
CA LEU A 264 7.38 1.91 0.55
C LEU A 264 8.78 2.06 1.15
N GLY A 265 9.54 3.02 0.62
CA GLY A 265 10.94 3.23 0.99
C GLY A 265 11.53 4.40 0.22
N ARG A 266 12.83 4.37 -0.04
CA ARG A 266 13.51 5.38 -0.86
C ARG A 266 13.38 5.07 -2.35
N ARG A 267 13.82 6.01 -3.19
CA ARG A 267 13.79 5.84 -4.64
C ARG A 267 14.42 4.53 -5.11
N GLU A 268 15.54 4.13 -4.53
CA GLU A 268 16.26 2.90 -4.90
C GLU A 268 15.43 1.63 -4.66
N LEU A 269 14.49 1.66 -3.70
CA LEU A 269 13.56 0.55 -3.50
C LEU A 269 12.60 0.40 -4.68
N TYR A 270 12.17 1.50 -5.29
CA TYR A 270 11.28 1.48 -6.44
C TYR A 270 11.97 0.95 -7.69
N ASP A 271 13.25 1.30 -7.88
CA ASP A 271 14.06 0.73 -8.96
C ASP A 271 14.26 -0.79 -8.72
N TYR A 272 14.48 -1.21 -7.47
CA TYR A 272 14.51 -2.64 -7.11
C TYR A 272 13.16 -3.34 -7.32
N ALA A 273 12.03 -2.68 -7.05
CA ALA A 273 10.71 -3.25 -7.25
C ALA A 273 10.37 -3.48 -8.74
N GLU A 274 10.96 -2.68 -9.63
CA GLU A 274 10.82 -2.82 -11.09
C GLU A 274 11.67 -3.97 -11.63
N ASP A 275 12.96 -3.96 -11.33
CA ASP A 275 13.93 -4.86 -11.97
C ASP A 275 14.27 -6.11 -11.13
N GLY A 276 14.06 -6.04 -9.81
CA GLY A 276 14.46 -7.07 -8.86
C GLY A 276 13.59 -8.34 -8.90
N PRO A 277 14.05 -9.43 -8.27
CA PRO A 277 13.33 -10.70 -8.21
C PRO A 277 12.20 -10.69 -7.15
N VAL A 278 11.33 -9.67 -7.17
CA VAL A 278 10.14 -9.56 -6.31
C VAL A 278 8.86 -9.59 -7.14
N ASP A 279 7.90 -10.40 -6.71
CA ASP A 279 6.54 -10.35 -7.24
C ASP A 279 5.64 -9.58 -6.28
N PHE A 280 4.64 -8.91 -6.84
CA PHE A 280 3.56 -8.28 -6.09
C PHE A 280 2.25 -9.03 -6.28
N ALA A 281 1.41 -9.03 -5.26
CA ALA A 281 0.05 -9.58 -5.34
C ALA A 281 -0.92 -8.75 -4.50
N PRO A 282 -2.23 -8.82 -4.79
CA PRO A 282 -3.23 -8.09 -4.02
C PRO A 282 -3.15 -8.36 -2.53
N ILE A 283 -3.44 -7.33 -1.74
CA ILE A 283 -3.22 -7.37 -0.29
C ILE A 283 -4.07 -8.44 0.40
N TYR A 284 -5.27 -8.75 -0.11
CA TYR A 284 -6.13 -9.79 0.42
C TYR A 284 -5.55 -11.21 0.25
N GLU A 285 -4.64 -11.42 -0.72
CA GLU A 285 -3.90 -12.68 -0.88
C GLU A 285 -2.66 -12.68 0.03
N VAL A 286 -1.87 -11.60 -0.03
CA VAL A 286 -0.61 -11.49 0.71
C VAL A 286 -0.85 -11.53 2.22
N ASN A 287 -1.90 -10.88 2.70
CA ASN A 287 -2.26 -10.88 4.12
C ASN A 287 -3.21 -12.03 4.52
N ASN A 288 -3.51 -12.99 3.64
CA ASN A 288 -4.33 -14.12 4.04
C ASN A 288 -3.54 -15.03 5.00
N PRO A 289 -4.00 -15.25 6.26
CA PRO A 289 -3.28 -16.08 7.22
C PRO A 289 -3.04 -17.51 6.74
N TYR A 290 -3.90 -18.07 5.88
CA TYR A 290 -3.72 -19.40 5.32
C TYR A 290 -2.63 -19.44 4.23
N CYS A 291 -2.47 -18.36 3.47
CA CYS A 291 -1.35 -18.22 2.53
C CYS A 291 -0.03 -18.06 3.30
N ILE A 292 -0.03 -17.25 4.36
CA ILE A 292 1.13 -17.04 5.25
C ILE A 292 1.52 -18.36 5.94
N GLY A 293 0.55 -19.08 6.51
CA GLY A 293 0.78 -20.35 7.21
C GLY A 293 1.25 -21.50 6.30
N GLY A 294 1.16 -21.34 4.98
CA GLY A 294 1.68 -22.31 4.01
C GLY A 294 3.21 -22.32 3.90
N HIS A 295 3.91 -21.33 4.47
CA HIS A 295 5.37 -21.29 4.53
C HIS A 295 5.86 -21.98 5.79
N ASP A 296 6.90 -22.81 5.70
CA ASP A 296 7.57 -23.38 6.87
C ASP A 296 8.49 -22.36 7.54
N HIS A 297 8.63 -22.45 8.86
CA HIS A 297 9.50 -21.57 9.64
C HIS A 297 9.26 -20.08 9.39
N PHE A 298 7.99 -19.69 9.23
CA PHE A 298 7.59 -18.32 8.98
C PHE A 298 7.90 -17.45 10.21
N VAL A 299 8.57 -16.32 10.02
CA VAL A 299 8.90 -15.37 11.07
C VAL A 299 8.24 -14.03 10.77
N SER A 300 7.32 -13.63 11.65
CA SER A 300 6.71 -12.29 11.62
C SER A 300 7.35 -11.40 12.69
N ILE A 301 7.70 -10.17 12.32
CA ILE A 301 8.26 -9.17 13.23
C ILE A 301 7.43 -7.89 13.11
N ASN A 302 6.71 -7.56 14.18
CA ASN A 302 5.88 -6.37 14.29
C ASN A 302 6.28 -5.55 15.51
N ALA A 303 5.93 -4.26 15.50
CA ALA A 303 6.04 -3.40 16.67
C ALA A 303 4.65 -3.11 17.23
N CYS A 304 4.56 -2.84 18.54
CA CYS A 304 3.34 -2.38 19.18
C CYS A 304 3.58 -1.07 19.95
N LEU A 305 2.51 -0.41 20.36
CA LEU A 305 2.59 0.78 21.23
C LEU A 305 2.64 0.37 22.69
N MET A 306 1.81 -0.61 23.08
CA MET A 306 1.66 -1.04 24.46
C MET A 306 1.31 -2.53 24.51
N ALA A 307 1.76 -3.20 25.57
CA ALA A 307 1.32 -4.53 25.94
C ALA A 307 1.03 -4.57 27.45
N ASP A 308 0.07 -5.38 27.88
CA ASP A 308 -0.24 -5.58 29.29
C ASP A 308 0.30 -6.91 29.84
N LEU A 309 0.20 -7.10 31.16
CA LEU A 309 0.69 -8.28 31.85
C LEU A 309 -0.09 -9.57 31.51
N THR A 310 -1.24 -9.46 30.84
CA THR A 310 -2.04 -10.59 30.38
C THR A 310 -1.70 -11.01 28.94
N GLY A 311 -0.83 -10.25 28.27
CA GLY A 311 -0.42 -10.50 26.88
C GLY A 311 -1.33 -9.83 25.85
N GLN A 312 -2.22 -8.91 26.25
CA GLN A 312 -2.94 -8.09 25.28
C GLN A 312 -2.00 -7.04 24.68
N VAL A 313 -2.11 -6.84 23.38
CA VAL A 313 -1.28 -5.91 22.60
C VAL A 313 -2.20 -4.83 22.03
N CYS A 314 -1.76 -3.57 22.10
CA CYS A 314 -2.39 -2.44 21.43
C CYS A 314 -1.37 -1.75 20.51
N SER A 315 -1.72 -1.65 19.24
CA SER A 315 -0.92 -1.00 18.19
C SER A 315 -1.67 0.17 17.53
N GLU A 316 -2.97 0.29 17.82
CA GLU A 316 -3.92 1.16 17.14
C GLU A 316 -4.13 2.51 17.83
N SER A 317 -4.03 2.56 19.16
CA SER A 317 -4.41 3.75 19.93
C SER A 317 -3.54 3.99 21.17
N LEU A 318 -3.56 5.24 21.62
CA LEU A 318 -3.03 5.67 22.92
C LEU A 318 -4.22 6.08 23.79
N GLY A 319 -4.70 5.15 24.60
CA GLY A 319 -5.99 5.29 25.29
C GLY A 319 -7.12 5.43 24.28
N PHE A 320 -7.93 6.50 24.40
CA PHE A 320 -9.03 6.80 23.48
C PHE A 320 -8.60 7.54 22.20
N ARG A 321 -7.32 7.89 22.07
CA ARG A 321 -6.80 8.60 20.90
C ARG A 321 -6.32 7.59 19.86
N GLN A 322 -7.00 7.53 18.72
CA GLN A 322 -6.53 6.75 17.57
C GLN A 322 -5.12 7.21 17.16
N TYR A 323 -4.25 6.26 16.87
CA TYR A 323 -2.88 6.51 16.41
C TYR A 323 -2.59 5.87 15.06
N SER A 324 -3.06 4.64 14.82
CA SER A 324 -2.94 3.92 13.55
C SER A 324 -4.27 3.23 13.22
N CYS A 325 -4.28 2.10 12.53
CA CYS A 325 -5.42 1.19 12.42
C CYS A 325 -4.90 -0.23 12.63
N THR A 326 -5.83 -1.20 12.72
CA THR A 326 -5.53 -2.64 12.89
C THR A 326 -4.40 -3.14 11.98
N GLY A 327 -4.40 -2.71 10.71
CA GLY A 327 -3.42 -3.13 9.71
C GLY A 327 -3.32 -4.65 9.59
N GLY A 328 -2.22 -5.13 9.01
CA GLY A 328 -2.00 -6.57 8.82
C GLY A 328 -1.31 -7.28 9.98
N GLN A 329 -0.93 -6.58 11.05
CA GLN A 329 -0.15 -7.17 12.16
C GLN A 329 -0.76 -8.49 12.64
N LEU A 330 -2.06 -8.48 12.95
CA LEU A 330 -2.77 -9.66 13.43
C LEU A 330 -2.86 -10.78 12.38
N ASP A 331 -2.90 -10.43 11.09
CA ASP A 331 -2.93 -11.41 10.00
C ASP A 331 -1.63 -12.22 9.97
N TYR A 332 -0.48 -11.55 10.12
CA TYR A 332 0.83 -12.21 10.19
C TYR A 332 1.05 -12.97 11.50
N VAL A 333 0.53 -12.48 12.63
CA VAL A 333 0.54 -13.23 13.90
C VAL A 333 -0.20 -14.55 13.73
N ARG A 334 -1.40 -14.52 13.14
CA ARG A 334 -2.20 -15.73 12.86
C ARG A 334 -1.53 -16.63 11.85
N GLY A 335 -0.98 -16.07 10.78
CA GLY A 335 -0.26 -16.83 9.75
C GLY A 335 0.98 -17.54 10.29
N ALA A 336 1.78 -16.86 11.11
CA ALA A 336 2.95 -17.44 11.78
C ALA A 336 2.55 -18.58 12.73
N ALA A 337 1.41 -18.45 13.43
CA ALA A 337 0.90 -19.52 14.29
C ALA A 337 0.42 -20.76 13.51
N LEU A 338 -0.04 -20.58 12.26
CA LEU A 338 -0.41 -21.68 11.36
C LEU A 338 0.81 -22.34 10.68
N SER A 339 1.92 -21.62 10.58
CA SER A 339 3.17 -22.10 9.97
C SER A 339 3.84 -23.20 10.80
N ARG A 340 4.34 -24.24 10.13
CA ARG A 340 5.13 -25.30 10.79
C ARG A 340 6.43 -24.71 11.34
N GLY A 341 6.53 -24.63 12.67
CA GLY A 341 7.68 -24.04 13.35
C GLY A 341 7.77 -22.52 13.15
N GLY A 342 6.66 -21.86 12.84
CA GLY A 342 6.57 -20.42 12.73
C GLY A 342 6.69 -19.72 14.08
N GLN A 343 7.08 -18.45 14.04
CA GLN A 343 7.33 -17.60 15.20
C GLN A 343 6.82 -16.19 14.90
N SER A 344 6.15 -15.58 15.87
CA SER A 344 5.70 -14.20 15.79
C SER A 344 6.32 -13.39 16.93
N TYR A 345 6.91 -12.25 16.58
CA TYR A 345 7.49 -11.29 17.51
C TYR A 345 6.69 -9.99 17.44
N ILE A 346 6.35 -9.46 18.62
CA ILE A 346 5.64 -8.20 18.84
C ILE A 346 6.43 -7.42 19.90
#